data_AF-H8K6A5-F1
#
_entry.id   AF-H8K6A5-F1
#
_cell.length_a   1.000
_cell.length_b   1.000
_cell.length_c   1.000
_cell.angle_alpha   90.00
_cell.angle_beta   90.00
_cell.angle_gamma   90.00
#
_symmetry.space_group_name_H-M   'P 1'
#
loop_
_entity.id
_entity.type
_entity.pdbx_description
1 polymer ?
#
loop_
_entity_poly.entity_id
_entity_poly.type
_entity_poly.pdbx_seq_one_letter_code
_entity_poly.pdbx_strand_id
1 'polypeptide(L)' 'MLRILTDHVLEYKGNIEHHAFELFLSIEGVEHTTTKAYSAQTNCMCERFTKTMKQEFCDIAMRKKIYTSLDDLILIFG' A
#
# COMPACT_ATOMS: atom_id res chain seq x y z
N MET A 1 -1.92 6.47 20.48
CA MET A 1 -1.71 7.38 19.34
C MET A 1 -1.54 6.54 18.10
N LEU A 2 -2.36 6.77 17.07
CA LEU A 2 -2.29 6.04 15.81
C LEU A 2 -1.25 6.70 14.90
N ARG A 3 -0.45 5.90 14.18
CA ARG A 3 0.57 6.39 13.26
C ARG A 3 0.59 5.56 12.00
N ILE A 4 0.78 6.22 10.87
CA ILE A 4 0.95 5.61 9.55
C ILE A 4 2.30 6.04 8.94
N LEU A 5 2.89 5.11 8.20
CA LEU A 5 4.15 5.29 7.49
C LEU A 5 3.93 5.00 6.00
N THR A 6 4.10 6.01 5.15
CA THR A 6 3.98 5.85 3.70
C THR A 6 5.28 6.21 3.00
N ASP A 7 5.33 5.91 1.70
CA ASP A 7 6.38 6.46 0.85
C ASP A 7 6.26 7.98 0.69
N HIS A 8 7.38 8.62 0.36
CA HIS A 8 7.45 10.05 0.00
C HIS A 8 6.97 10.29 -1.44
N VAL A 9 5.84 9.68 -1.81
CA VAL A 9 5.20 9.93 -3.10
C VAL A 9 4.17 11.04 -2.90
N LEU A 10 4.01 11.88 -3.92
CA LEU A 10 3.08 13.03 -3.90
C LEU A 10 1.63 12.66 -3.62
N GLU A 11 1.25 11.41 -3.85
CA GLU A 11 -0.08 10.86 -3.59
C GLU A 11 -0.37 10.73 -2.08
N TYR A 12 0.67 10.56 -1.26
CA TYR A 12 0.56 10.45 0.19
C TYR A 12 1.03 11.71 0.90
N LYS A 13 1.78 12.59 0.23
CA LYS A 13 2.37 13.78 0.83
C LYS A 13 2.08 15.03 0.01
N GLY A 14 1.33 15.95 0.61
CA GLY A 14 0.97 17.22 -0.01
C GLY A 14 0.62 18.30 1.02
N ASN A 15 0.25 19.49 0.52
CA ASN A 15 -0.30 20.53 1.38
C ASN A 15 -1.69 20.12 1.84
N ILE A 16 -1.92 20.06 3.15
CA ILE A 16 -3.16 19.61 3.78
C ILE A 16 -4.42 20.30 3.23
N GLU A 17 -4.34 21.58 2.86
CA GLU A 17 -5.47 22.34 2.31
C GLU A 17 -5.95 21.81 0.95
N HIS A 18 -5.07 21.11 0.23
CA HIS A 18 -5.30 20.62 -1.13
C HIS A 18 -5.05 19.11 -1.27
N HIS A 19 -4.85 18.40 -0.15
CA HIS A 19 -4.46 17.00 -0.14
C HIS A 19 -5.39 16.18 0.75
N ALA A 20 -6.38 15.54 0.11
CA ALA A 20 -7.46 14.83 0.80
C ALA A 20 -6.96 13.77 1.79
N PHE A 21 -5.86 13.08 1.48
CA PHE A 21 -5.28 12.07 2.36
C PHE A 21 -4.69 12.69 3.65
N GLU A 22 -3.98 13.81 3.55
CA GLU A 22 -3.40 14.47 4.74
C GLU A 22 -4.51 15.12 5.59
N LEU A 23 -5.55 15.65 4.95
CA LEU A 23 -6.73 16.17 5.64
C LEU A 23 -7.45 15.07 6.42
N PHE A 24 -7.65 13.91 5.80
CA PHE A 24 -8.24 12.74 6.45
C PHE A 24 -7.45 12.33 7.69
N LEU A 25 -6.13 12.17 7.58
CA LEU A 25 -5.29 11.79 8.71
C LEU A 25 -5.34 12.82 9.86
N SER A 26 -5.41 14.12 9.52
CA SER A 26 -5.57 15.18 10.51
C SER A 26 -6.91 15.14 11.23
N ILE A 27 -8.01 14.84 10.53
CA ILE A 27 -9.35 14.73 11.12
C ILE A 27 -9.42 13.53 12.06
N GLU A 28 -8.86 12.38 11.63
CA GLU A 28 -8.83 11.14 12.40
C GLU A 28 -7.77 11.14 13.52
N GLY A 29 -6.95 12.19 13.63
CA GLY A 29 -5.89 12.29 14.64
C GLY A 29 -4.80 11.23 14.47
N VAL A 30 -4.52 10.81 13.23
CA VAL A 30 -3.48 9.84 12.89
C VAL A 30 -2.21 10.59 12.50
N GLU A 31 -1.10 10.27 13.17
CA GLU A 31 0.19 10.85 12.81
C GLU A 31 0.70 10.27 11.49
N HIS A 32 1.09 11.14 10.57
CA HIS A 32 1.68 10.74 9.31
C HIS A 32 3.20 10.89 9.34
N THR A 33 3.91 9.82 8.98
CA THR A 33 5.35 9.83 8.71
C THR A 33 5.62 9.33 7.31
N THR A 34 6.58 9.94 6.61
CA THR A 34 6.97 9.49 5.27
C THR A 34 8.38 8.92 5.29
N THR A 35 8.64 7.87 4.51
CA THR A 35 10.00 7.37 4.29
C THR A 35 10.87 8.48 3.69
N LYS A 36 12.20 8.40 3.88
CA LYS A 36 13.10 9.21 3.07
C LYS A 36 13.15 8.59 1.67
N ALA A 37 13.13 9.41 0.63
CA ALA A 37 13.36 8.93 -0.73
C ALA A 37 14.64 8.07 -0.74
N TYR A 38 14.55 6.89 -1.37
CA TYR A 38 15.64 5.90 -1.44
C TYR A 38 16.08 5.30 -0.08
N SER A 39 15.22 5.30 0.95
CA SER A 39 15.50 4.62 2.21
C SER A 39 15.29 3.11 2.08
N ALA A 40 16.39 2.39 1.93
CA ALA A 40 16.39 0.93 1.79
C ALA A 40 15.74 0.21 2.98
N GLN A 41 15.82 0.74 4.21
CA GLN A 41 15.42 -0.02 5.40
C GLN A 41 13.90 -0.12 5.55
N THR A 42 13.18 0.98 5.25
CA THR A 42 11.74 1.05 5.42
C THR A 42 11.00 0.50 4.20
N ASN A 43 11.46 0.83 2.99
CA ASN A 43 10.84 0.35 1.76
C ASN A 43 11.06 -1.16 1.56
N CYS A 44 12.22 -1.68 1.98
CA CYS A 44 12.52 -3.11 1.82
C CYS A 44 11.56 -4.02 2.60
N MET A 45 10.98 -3.58 3.73
CA MET A 45 9.99 -4.41 4.44
C MET A 45 8.68 -4.52 3.66
N CYS A 46 8.17 -3.42 3.12
CA CYS A 46 6.95 -3.41 2.32
C CYS A 46 7.14 -4.16 0.99
N GLU A 47 8.30 -3.99 0.35
CA GLU A 47 8.70 -4.74 -0.84
C GLU A 47 8.82 -6.25 -0.57
N ARG A 48 9.44 -6.64 0.54
CA ARG A 48 9.54 -8.05 0.96
C ARG A 48 8.17 -8.64 1.22
N PHE A 49 7.32 -7.93 1.96
CA PHE A 49 5.95 -8.37 2.23
C PHE A 49 5.17 -8.56 0.93
N THR A 50 5.20 -7.58 0.03
CA THR A 50 4.54 -7.64 -1.28
C THR A 50 5.05 -8.83 -2.09
N LYS A 51 6.37 -9.08 -2.08
CA LYS A 51 6.97 -10.23 -2.76
C LYS A 51 6.49 -11.56 -2.17
N THR A 52 6.45 -11.69 -0.85
CA THR A 52 5.96 -12.89 -0.18
C THR A 52 4.48 -13.13 -0.48
N MET A 53 3.63 -12.09 -0.36
CA MET A 53 2.20 -12.18 -0.71
C MET A 53 2.00 -12.63 -2.16
N LYS A 54 2.79 -12.09 -3.08
CA LYS A 54 2.77 -12.52 -4.47
C LYS A 54 3.12 -14.00 -4.63
N GLN A 55 4.24 -14.43 -4.05
CA GLN A 55 4.76 -15.80 -4.23
C GLN A 55 3.88 -16.86 -3.56
N GLU A 56 3.43 -16.60 -2.34
CA GLU A 56 2.70 -17.57 -1.53
C GLU A 56 1.21 -17.60 -1.85
N PHE A 57 0.61 -16.49 -2.28
CA PHE A 57 -0.83 -16.43 -2.54
C PHE A 57 -1.16 -16.19 -4.00
N CYS A 58 -0.65 -15.11 -4.59
CA CYS A 58 -1.07 -14.70 -5.94
C CYS A 58 -0.64 -15.71 -7.01
N ASP A 59 0.65 -16.10 -7.02
CA ASP A 59 1.20 -17.04 -8.00
C ASP A 59 0.57 -18.43 -7.85
N ILE A 60 0.25 -18.85 -6.63
CA ILE A 60 -0.44 -20.12 -6.38
C ILE A 60 -1.87 -20.07 -6.91
N ALA A 61 -2.62 -19.00 -6.61
CA ALA A 61 -4.00 -18.82 -7.08
C ALA A 61 -4.07 -18.73 -8.61
N MET A 62 -3.12 -18.02 -9.23
CA MET A 62 -3.02 -17.86 -10.69
C MET A 62 -2.69 -19.16 -11.42
N ARG A 63 -1.94 -20.09 -10.81
CA ARG A 63 -1.65 -21.41 -11.40
C ARG A 63 -2.83 -22.39 -11.30
N LYS A 64 -3.74 -22.20 -10.35
CA LYS A 64 -4.83 -23.14 -10.05
C LYS A 64 -6.09 -22.93 -10.89
N LYS A 65 -6.32 -21.72 -11.41
CA LYS A 65 -7.52 -21.36 -12.16
C LYS A 65 -7.15 -20.41 -13.30
N ILE A 66 -7.82 -20.56 -14.44
CA ILE A 66 -7.78 -19.57 -15.53
C ILE A 66 -8.87 -18.55 -15.24
N TYR A 67 -8.48 -17.28 -15.12
CA TYR A 67 -9.37 -16.16 -14.83
C TYR A 67 -9.77 -15.52 -16.15
N THR A 68 -11.07 -15.55 -16.47
CA THR A 68 -11.58 -15.10 -17.79
C THR A 68 -12.28 -13.74 -17.75
N SER A 69 -12.49 -13.21 -16.54
CA SER A 69 -13.15 -11.93 -16.29
C SER A 69 -12.45 -11.20 -15.14
N LEU A 70 -12.70 -9.88 -15.01
CA LEU A 70 -12.20 -9.10 -13.88
C LEU A 70 -12.85 -9.53 -12.56
N ASP A 71 -14.13 -9.89 -12.58
CA ASP A 71 -14.85 -10.36 -11.38
C ASP A 71 -14.20 -11.63 -10.79
N ASP A 72 -13.77 -12.54 -11.67
CA ASP A 72 -13.03 -13.73 -11.27
C ASP A 72 -11.70 -13.39 -10.57
N LEU A 73 -11.05 -12.30 -11.00
CA LEU A 73 -9.75 -11.85 -10.48
C LEU A 73 -9.90 -11.11 -9.14
N ILE A 74 -10.93 -10.27 -9.00
CA ILE A 74 -11.20 -9.46 -7.81
C ILE A 74 -11.39 -10.34 -6.56
N LEU A 75 -11.96 -11.54 -6.71
CA LEU A 75 -12.11 -12.52 -5.61
C LEU A 75 -10.79 -13.01 -4.99
N ILE A 76 -9.65 -12.86 -5.67
CA ILE A 76 -8.33 -13.25 -5.14
C ILE A 76 -7.70 -12.10 -4.33
N PHE A 77 -7.99 -10.85 -4.70
CA PHE A 77 -7.29 -9.67 -4.21
C PHE A 77 -8.11 -8.81 -3.22
N GLY A 78 -9.40 -9.12 -3.06
CA GLY A 78 -10.33 -8.47 -2.11
C GLY A 78 -10.34 -9.10 -0.73
#